data_AF-A0A2N0L5J9-F1
#
_entry.id   AF-A0A2N0L5J9-F1
#
_cell.length_a   1.000
_cell.length_b   1.000
_cell.length_c   1.000
_cell.angle_alpha   90.00
_cell.angle_beta   90.00
_cell.angle_gamma   90.00
#
_symmetry.space_group_name_H-M   'P 1'
#
loop_
_entity.id
_entity.type
_entity.pdbx_description
1 polymer ?
#
loop_
_entity_poly.entity_id
_entity_poly.type
_entity_poly.pdbx_seq_one_letter_code
_entity_poly.pdbx_strand_id
1 'polypeptide(L)'
;MKRFMRLAAIFLVLFLGVSLTSLSVEAESPPPNPIIYIGSVTVGGSIPADSTASRVFHCTEERTQNLRCKTSELGTWVKDELNGDRWICESNCVVAKLGNYVSTGAIIKDGRYTVTVGPRNSAFTGRKITFVFEDLVEAQESDVFLVKTEIQVKPNFDLTFPALPTPTPVPSSTPTMTPMPTATTIPTATTIPTATPESTPTPENLFPLRVSGTVKYLGGEDDPFVGKHLMGRVGSYMSGSVPVAGISKSGNLGVFEGLVINPVNRKFLGKEIHFDFSGIAATSKNPIYLLEDGGDVEIELEVKDDTPTEVPPTEVPPTATMIPATATNIPSTATSVPPVATMVPTVASPMPVPPTAVPTAAPPIPTVNVVSSEAIPQVEDEGGGCNNPSPVSKLTGAANAIMLFGPLLFVGGYRGWRRRKR
;
A
#
# COMPACT_ATOMS: atom_id res chain seq x y z
N MET A 1 -43.40 48.52 -26.87
CA MET A 1 -42.05 48.34 -27.47
C MET A 1 -40.90 48.66 -26.52
N LYS A 2 -40.83 49.85 -25.89
CA LYS A 2 -39.67 50.24 -25.05
C LYS A 2 -39.34 49.28 -23.89
N ARG A 3 -40.36 48.70 -23.21
CA ARG A 3 -40.14 47.71 -22.13
C ARG A 3 -39.57 46.37 -22.63
N PHE A 4 -39.96 45.95 -23.84
CA PHE A 4 -39.48 44.71 -24.46
C PHE A 4 -38.01 44.85 -24.89
N MET A 5 -37.65 46.04 -25.40
CA MET A 5 -36.27 46.33 -25.82
C MET A 5 -35.29 46.38 -24.64
N ARG A 6 -35.74 46.86 -23.46
CA ARG A 6 -34.93 46.82 -22.23
C ARG A 6 -34.71 45.41 -21.71
N LEU A 7 -35.72 44.53 -21.74
CA LEU A 7 -35.55 43.13 -21.35
C LEU A 7 -34.58 42.39 -22.28
N ALA A 8 -34.68 42.63 -23.59
CA ALA A 8 -33.79 41.99 -24.57
C ALA A 8 -32.32 42.41 -24.39
N ALA A 9 -32.06 43.68 -24.08
CA ALA A 9 -30.71 44.17 -23.81
C ALA A 9 -30.10 43.55 -22.54
N ILE A 10 -30.89 43.40 -21.47
CA ILE A 10 -30.44 42.76 -20.22
C ILE A 10 -30.12 41.27 -20.47
N PHE A 11 -30.96 40.56 -21.23
CA PHE A 11 -30.69 39.19 -21.61
C PHE A 11 -29.41 39.04 -22.45
N LEU A 12 -29.16 39.97 -23.38
CA LEU A 12 -27.96 39.96 -24.21
C LEU A 12 -26.69 40.17 -23.37
N VAL A 13 -26.71 41.10 -22.41
CA VAL A 13 -25.57 41.38 -21.52
C VAL A 13 -25.30 40.21 -20.56
N LEU A 14 -26.36 39.57 -20.03
CA LEU A 14 -26.22 38.35 -19.23
C LEU A 14 -25.66 37.19 -20.06
N PHE A 15 -26.10 37.02 -21.31
CA PHE A 15 -25.57 35.96 -22.18
C PHE A 15 -24.11 36.19 -22.57
N LEU A 16 -23.71 37.44 -22.85
CA LEU A 16 -22.33 37.79 -23.17
C LEU A 16 -21.41 37.66 -21.95
N GLY A 17 -21.88 38.05 -20.76
CA GLY A 17 -21.12 37.92 -19.51
C GLY A 17 -20.86 36.46 -19.10
N VAL A 18 -21.83 35.57 -19.33
CA VAL A 18 -21.68 34.13 -19.03
C VAL A 18 -20.84 33.40 -20.10
N SER A 19 -20.75 33.91 -21.33
CA SER A 19 -19.97 33.28 -22.41
C SER A 19 -18.45 33.49 -22.28
N LEU A 20 -17.99 34.47 -21.49
CA LEU A 20 -16.56 34.77 -21.32
C LEU A 20 -15.87 33.94 -20.21
N THR A 21 -16.62 33.15 -19.45
CA THR A 21 -16.08 32.17 -18.50
C THR A 21 -16.22 30.74 -19.02
N SER A 22 -16.12 30.54 -20.34
CA SER A 22 -15.84 29.20 -20.87
C SER A 22 -14.45 28.82 -20.37
N LEU A 23 -14.39 28.14 -19.22
CA LEU A 23 -13.27 27.28 -18.87
C LEU A 23 -12.96 26.51 -20.15
N SER A 24 -11.78 26.76 -20.73
CA SER A 24 -11.29 25.91 -21.80
C SER A 24 -11.21 24.53 -21.18
N VAL A 25 -12.23 23.72 -21.47
CA VAL A 25 -12.17 22.28 -21.26
C VAL A 25 -11.15 21.84 -22.29
N GLU A 26 -9.88 21.90 -21.88
CA GLU A 26 -8.77 21.39 -22.65
C GLU A 26 -9.07 19.92 -22.86
N ALA A 27 -9.49 19.59 -24.07
CA ALA A 27 -9.90 18.23 -24.40
C ALA A 27 -8.70 17.33 -24.08
N GLU A 28 -8.82 16.52 -23.03
CA GLU A 28 -7.76 15.59 -22.65
C GLU A 28 -7.46 14.72 -23.87
N SER A 29 -6.26 14.85 -24.42
CA SER A 29 -5.79 13.98 -25.50
C SER A 29 -5.97 12.53 -25.03
N PRO A 30 -6.40 11.61 -25.91
CA PRO A 30 -6.58 10.21 -25.53
C PRO A 30 -5.31 9.69 -24.83
N PRO A 31 -5.45 8.86 -23.78
CA PRO A 31 -4.33 8.38 -23.01
C PRO A 31 -3.35 7.64 -23.93
N PRO A 32 -2.03 7.91 -23.82
CA PRO A 32 -1.05 7.25 -24.65
C PRO A 32 -0.96 5.75 -24.32
N ASN A 33 -0.59 4.94 -25.31
CA ASN A 33 -0.36 3.52 -25.07
C ASN A 33 0.79 3.31 -24.06
N PRO A 34 0.66 2.32 -23.16
CA PRO A 34 1.68 2.04 -22.18
C PRO A 34 2.94 1.42 -22.80
N ILE A 35 4.05 1.57 -22.09
CA ILE A 35 5.31 0.84 -22.33
C ILE A 35 5.51 -0.15 -21.18
N ILE A 36 5.76 -1.42 -21.50
CA ILE A 36 6.01 -2.49 -20.53
C ILE A 36 7.50 -2.81 -20.56
N TYR A 37 8.17 -2.72 -19.42
CA TYR A 37 9.58 -3.10 -19.28
C TYR A 37 9.66 -4.42 -18.51
N ILE A 38 10.50 -5.32 -19.01
CA ILE A 38 10.71 -6.65 -18.45
C ILE A 38 12.21 -6.90 -18.43
N GLY A 39 12.74 -7.30 -17.28
CA GLY A 39 14.16 -7.58 -17.12
C GLY A 39 14.49 -8.17 -15.76
N SER A 40 15.78 -8.18 -15.46
CA SER A 40 16.31 -8.51 -14.14
C SER A 40 16.59 -7.25 -13.32
N VAL A 41 16.68 -7.41 -11.99
CA VAL A 41 17.01 -6.35 -11.04
C VAL A 41 18.23 -6.77 -10.23
N THR A 42 19.19 -5.87 -10.12
CA THR A 42 20.32 -5.99 -9.17
C THR A 42 20.41 -4.74 -8.31
N VAL A 43 20.65 -4.92 -7.01
CA VAL A 43 20.81 -3.84 -6.02
C VAL A 43 22.14 -4.04 -5.31
N GLY A 44 23.03 -3.05 -5.41
CA GLY A 44 24.38 -3.14 -4.85
C GLY A 44 25.20 -4.30 -5.41
N GLY A 45 24.92 -4.74 -6.64
CA GLY A 45 25.58 -5.89 -7.29
C GLY A 45 25.04 -7.27 -6.90
N SER A 46 23.94 -7.34 -6.12
CA SER A 46 23.29 -8.59 -5.73
C SER A 46 21.83 -8.63 -6.19
N ILE A 47 21.27 -9.82 -6.35
CA ILE A 47 19.84 -9.99 -6.64
C ILE A 47 19.06 -9.67 -5.34
N PRO A 48 18.11 -8.71 -5.36
CA PRO A 48 17.33 -8.39 -4.16
C PRO A 48 16.40 -9.55 -3.79
N ALA A 49 15.93 -9.55 -2.54
CA ALA A 49 14.86 -10.46 -2.13
C ALA A 49 13.57 -10.21 -2.93
N ASP A 50 12.73 -11.24 -3.02
CA ASP A 50 11.40 -11.12 -3.62
C ASP A 50 10.57 -10.01 -2.96
N SER A 51 9.68 -9.41 -3.75
CA SER A 51 8.75 -8.40 -3.24
C SER A 51 7.71 -9.02 -2.33
N THR A 52 7.45 -8.36 -1.21
CA THR A 52 6.21 -8.57 -0.46
C THR A 52 5.11 -7.79 -1.15
N ALA A 53 4.01 -8.47 -1.50
CA ALA A 53 2.86 -7.83 -2.13
C ALA A 53 1.59 -8.24 -1.40
N SER A 54 0.71 -7.26 -1.17
CA SER A 54 -0.63 -7.51 -0.65
C SER A 54 -1.65 -7.49 -1.77
N ARG A 55 -2.66 -8.32 -1.60
CA ARG A 55 -3.82 -8.33 -2.49
C ARG A 55 -4.78 -7.25 -2.02
N VAL A 56 -5.03 -6.24 -2.86
CA VAL A 56 -6.00 -5.19 -2.55
C VAL A 56 -7.26 -5.36 -3.39
N PHE A 57 -8.40 -5.41 -2.70
CA PHE A 57 -9.72 -5.47 -3.31
C PHE A 57 -10.26 -4.04 -3.44
N HIS A 58 -10.45 -3.57 -4.66
CA HIS A 58 -11.16 -2.31 -4.90
C HIS A 58 -12.63 -2.59 -5.22
N CYS A 59 -13.49 -2.44 -4.22
CA CYS A 59 -14.94 -2.33 -4.43
C CYS A 59 -15.28 -0.84 -4.60
N THR A 60 -15.49 -0.38 -5.84
CA THR A 60 -16.00 0.98 -6.10
C THR A 60 -17.53 0.96 -6.15
N GLU A 61 -18.19 1.90 -5.45
CA GLU A 61 -19.65 1.99 -5.32
C GLU A 61 -20.41 2.01 -6.68
N GLU A 62 -19.81 2.56 -7.74
CA GLU A 62 -20.45 2.67 -9.06
C GLU A 62 -20.55 1.35 -9.85
N ARG A 63 -19.91 0.27 -9.40
CA ARG A 63 -20.00 -1.06 -10.05
C ARG A 63 -20.98 -2.03 -9.37
N THR A 64 -21.88 -1.53 -8.55
CA THR A 64 -22.93 -2.31 -7.86
C THR A 64 -23.96 -2.96 -8.79
N GLN A 65 -24.01 -2.62 -10.09
CA GLN A 65 -24.97 -3.23 -11.03
C GLN A 65 -24.42 -4.42 -11.83
N ASN A 66 -23.11 -4.70 -11.80
CA ASN A 66 -22.51 -5.83 -12.50
C ASN A 66 -21.92 -6.83 -11.50
N LEU A 67 -22.78 -7.64 -10.87
CA LEU A 67 -22.55 -9.03 -10.39
C LEU A 67 -21.22 -9.42 -9.67
N ARG A 68 -20.34 -8.49 -9.28
CA ARG A 68 -18.95 -8.81 -8.88
C ARG A 68 -18.49 -8.22 -7.54
N CYS A 69 -19.39 -7.56 -6.83
CA CYS A 69 -19.21 -7.23 -5.42
C CYS A 69 -20.57 -7.42 -4.78
N LYS A 70 -20.77 -8.49 -4.00
CA LYS A 70 -22.03 -8.69 -3.25
C LYS A 70 -21.85 -8.13 -1.85
N THR A 71 -22.77 -7.27 -1.45
CA THR A 71 -23.04 -7.04 -0.03
C THR A 71 -23.75 -8.29 0.49
N SER A 72 -23.26 -8.88 1.58
CA SER A 72 -24.00 -9.88 2.35
C SER A 72 -25.34 -9.28 2.80
N GLU A 73 -26.28 -10.14 3.20
CA GLU A 73 -27.57 -9.71 3.79
C GLU A 73 -27.39 -8.84 5.06
N LEU A 74 -26.17 -8.77 5.60
CA LEU A 74 -25.76 -7.96 6.76
C LEU A 74 -24.96 -6.69 6.38
N GLY A 75 -24.83 -6.37 5.08
CA GLY A 75 -24.10 -5.18 4.61
C GLY A 75 -22.57 -5.33 4.55
N THR A 76 -22.04 -6.53 4.75
CA THR A 76 -20.60 -6.85 4.69
C THR A 76 -20.23 -7.34 3.29
N TRP A 77 -19.20 -6.78 2.66
CA TRP A 77 -18.77 -7.19 1.31
C TRP A 77 -18.16 -8.59 1.33
N VAL A 78 -18.72 -9.53 0.56
CA VAL A 78 -18.22 -10.91 0.43
C VAL A 78 -17.49 -11.08 -0.90
N LYS A 79 -16.34 -11.77 -0.85
CA LYS A 79 -15.50 -12.15 -1.99
C LYS A 79 -16.31 -12.89 -3.06
N ASP A 80 -16.37 -12.36 -4.28
CA ASP A 80 -16.64 -13.17 -5.46
C ASP A 80 -15.30 -13.51 -6.13
N GLU A 81 -15.08 -14.80 -6.36
CA GLU A 81 -13.77 -15.44 -6.48
C GLU A 81 -13.04 -15.19 -7.82
N LEU A 82 -13.56 -14.35 -8.72
CA LEU A 82 -13.06 -14.31 -10.10
C LEU A 82 -12.98 -12.89 -10.68
N ASN A 83 -11.74 -12.55 -11.08
CA ASN A 83 -11.34 -11.51 -12.04
C ASN A 83 -11.18 -10.09 -11.52
N GLY A 84 -10.01 -9.84 -10.93
CA GLY A 84 -9.45 -8.49 -10.78
C GLY A 84 -8.40 -8.36 -9.68
N ASP A 85 -7.66 -9.42 -9.34
CA ASP A 85 -6.66 -9.40 -8.27
C ASP A 85 -5.50 -8.48 -8.64
N ARG A 86 -5.58 -7.22 -8.23
CA ARG A 86 -4.46 -6.29 -8.32
C ARG A 86 -3.58 -6.49 -7.09
N TRP A 87 -2.43 -7.09 -7.32
CA TRP A 87 -1.37 -7.11 -6.32
C TRP A 87 -0.77 -5.70 -6.20
N ILE A 88 -0.65 -5.22 -4.98
CA ILE A 88 0.05 -3.98 -4.65
C ILE A 88 1.34 -4.38 -3.96
N CYS A 89 2.46 -3.97 -4.56
CA CYS A 89 3.77 -4.18 -3.97
C CYS A 89 3.91 -3.31 -2.71
N GLU A 90 4.35 -3.92 -1.60
CA GLU A 90 4.54 -3.27 -0.30
C GLU A 90 6.03 -3.00 -0.01
N SER A 91 6.89 -3.95 -0.37
CA SER A 91 8.35 -3.86 -0.22
C SER A 91 9.09 -4.59 -1.36
N ASN A 92 10.37 -4.25 -1.53
CA ASN A 92 11.26 -4.53 -2.64
C ASN A 92 10.64 -4.17 -3.99
N CYS A 93 10.03 -2.99 -4.08
CA CYS A 93 9.28 -2.57 -5.27
C CYS A 93 10.15 -1.75 -6.23
N VAL A 94 10.00 -1.98 -7.53
CA VAL A 94 10.50 -1.09 -8.58
C VAL A 94 9.36 -0.21 -9.09
N VAL A 95 9.53 1.10 -9.04
CA VAL A 95 8.60 2.07 -9.64
C VAL A 95 9.28 2.82 -10.76
N ALA A 96 8.53 3.14 -11.81
CA ALA A 96 8.96 4.05 -12.85
C ALA A 96 8.37 5.44 -12.60
N LYS A 97 9.23 6.47 -12.59
CA LYS A 97 8.86 7.87 -12.43
C LYS A 97 9.05 8.62 -13.74
N LEU A 98 8.10 9.50 -14.04
CA LEU A 98 8.08 10.31 -15.26
C LEU A 98 7.52 11.69 -14.93
N GLY A 99 8.37 12.63 -14.54
CA GLY A 99 7.91 13.90 -13.97
C GLY A 99 7.11 13.68 -12.68
N ASN A 100 5.84 14.07 -12.66
CA ASN A 100 4.92 13.84 -11.54
C ASN A 100 4.12 12.52 -11.65
N TYR A 101 4.27 11.77 -12.73
CA TYR A 101 3.68 10.44 -12.85
C TYR A 101 4.56 9.41 -12.14
N VAL A 102 3.93 8.50 -11.40
CA VAL A 102 4.56 7.33 -10.78
C VAL A 102 3.77 6.09 -11.19
N SER A 103 4.45 5.06 -11.69
CA SER A 103 3.81 3.80 -12.07
C SER A 103 3.31 3.04 -10.84
N THR A 104 2.56 1.96 -11.08
CA THR A 104 2.37 0.94 -10.02
C THR A 104 3.71 0.27 -9.71
N GLY A 105 3.95 -0.07 -8.45
CA GLY A 105 5.13 -0.84 -8.05
C GLY A 105 5.14 -2.22 -8.70
N ALA A 106 6.21 -2.50 -9.43
CA ALA A 106 6.47 -3.81 -10.00
C ALA A 106 6.90 -4.78 -8.89
N ILE A 107 6.37 -6.00 -9.00
CA ILE A 107 6.69 -7.11 -8.12
C ILE A 107 7.92 -7.80 -8.70
N ILE A 108 8.93 -7.96 -7.85
CA ILE A 108 10.15 -8.71 -8.13
C ILE A 108 9.95 -10.14 -7.65
N LYS A 109 10.25 -11.08 -8.54
CA LYS A 109 10.27 -12.50 -8.21
C LYS A 109 11.47 -13.16 -8.88
N ASP A 110 12.29 -13.86 -8.09
CA ASP A 110 13.53 -14.49 -8.56
C ASP A 110 14.44 -13.49 -9.29
N GLY A 111 14.50 -12.25 -8.79
CA GLY A 111 15.26 -11.14 -9.39
C GLY A 111 14.70 -10.59 -10.70
N ARG A 112 13.54 -11.04 -11.17
CA ARG A 112 12.88 -10.52 -12.38
C ARG A 112 11.73 -9.60 -12.04
N TYR A 113 11.51 -8.59 -12.88
CA TYR A 113 10.44 -7.61 -12.68
C TYR A 113 9.68 -7.34 -13.99
N THR A 114 8.46 -6.84 -13.85
CA THR A 114 7.64 -6.30 -14.94
C THR A 114 6.98 -5.01 -14.48
N VAL A 115 7.29 -3.89 -15.13
CA VAL A 115 6.68 -2.58 -14.83
C VAL A 115 6.01 -2.00 -16.06
N THR A 116 4.81 -1.45 -15.87
CA THR A 116 4.03 -0.80 -16.93
C THR A 116 4.00 0.70 -16.71
N VAL A 117 4.44 1.45 -17.71
CA VAL A 117 4.50 2.92 -17.72
C VAL A 117 3.46 3.44 -18.70
N GLY A 118 2.36 3.96 -18.16
CA GLY A 118 1.24 4.48 -18.94
C GLY A 118 0.68 5.74 -18.27
N PRO A 119 1.27 6.92 -18.53
CA PRO A 119 0.76 8.18 -17.99
C PRO A 119 -0.62 8.51 -18.57
N ARG A 120 -1.38 9.35 -17.88
CA ARG A 120 -2.77 9.69 -18.27
C ARG A 120 -2.88 10.51 -19.55
N ASN A 121 -1.85 11.28 -19.89
CA ASN A 121 -1.88 12.20 -21.01
C ASN A 121 -0.56 12.20 -21.78
N SER A 122 -0.59 12.78 -22.98
CA SER A 122 0.55 12.87 -23.89
C SER A 122 1.59 13.94 -23.48
N ALA A 123 1.33 14.75 -22.44
CA ALA A 123 2.25 15.80 -21.98
C ALA A 123 3.57 15.27 -21.40
N PHE A 124 3.65 13.95 -21.18
CA PHE A 124 4.85 13.26 -20.75
C PHE A 124 5.76 12.81 -21.89
N THR A 125 5.35 13.01 -23.16
CA THR A 125 6.18 12.67 -24.33
C THR A 125 7.52 13.39 -24.27
N GLY A 126 8.60 12.67 -24.57
CA GLY A 126 9.97 13.19 -24.54
C GLY A 126 10.58 13.31 -23.15
N ARG A 127 9.83 13.03 -22.07
CA ARG A 127 10.37 13.06 -20.70
C ARG A 127 11.14 11.78 -20.39
N LYS A 128 12.17 11.92 -19.55
CA LYS A 128 12.99 10.82 -19.05
C LYS A 128 12.20 9.98 -18.04
N ILE A 129 12.16 8.68 -18.25
CA ILE A 129 11.68 7.66 -17.33
C ILE A 129 12.87 7.26 -16.45
N THR A 130 12.71 7.43 -15.14
CA THR A 130 13.66 6.92 -14.15
C THR A 130 13.05 5.75 -13.40
N PHE A 131 13.84 4.73 -13.13
CA PHE A 131 13.39 3.59 -12.31
C PHE A 131 13.95 3.76 -10.92
N VAL A 132 13.13 3.53 -9.91
CA VAL A 132 13.50 3.72 -8.50
C VAL A 132 13.15 2.46 -7.73
N PHE A 133 14.09 1.96 -6.95
CA PHE A 133 13.89 0.84 -6.04
C PHE A 133 13.56 1.39 -4.66
N GLU A 134 12.45 0.94 -4.08
CA GLU A 134 11.96 1.32 -2.74
C GLU A 134 11.73 2.83 -2.51
N ASP A 135 11.64 3.62 -3.58
CA ASP A 135 11.68 5.08 -3.55
C ASP A 135 12.96 5.66 -2.92
N LEU A 136 14.04 4.88 -2.85
CA LEU A 136 15.29 5.28 -2.20
C LEU A 136 16.41 5.53 -3.21
N VAL A 137 16.58 4.61 -4.16
CA VAL A 137 17.73 4.64 -5.08
C VAL A 137 17.25 4.55 -6.53
N GLU A 138 17.81 5.39 -7.39
CA GLU A 138 17.53 5.36 -8.83
C GLU A 138 18.42 4.32 -9.53
N ALA A 139 17.87 3.65 -10.54
CA ALA A 139 18.64 2.77 -11.41
C ALA A 139 19.61 3.59 -12.27
N GLN A 140 20.69 2.94 -12.70
CA GLN A 140 21.61 3.52 -13.68
C GLN A 140 20.94 3.65 -15.06
N GLU A 141 20.03 2.72 -15.36
CA GLU A 141 19.28 2.66 -16.61
C GLU A 141 18.08 3.59 -16.58
N SER A 142 17.81 4.19 -17.73
CA SER A 142 16.69 5.09 -17.93
C SER A 142 16.24 5.05 -19.38
N ASP A 143 15.07 5.59 -19.65
CA ASP A 143 14.53 5.63 -21.00
C ASP A 143 13.80 6.96 -21.24
N VAL A 144 13.35 7.20 -22.47
CA VAL A 144 12.54 8.36 -22.82
C VAL A 144 11.15 7.90 -23.23
N PHE A 145 10.12 8.47 -22.58
CA PHE A 145 8.75 8.13 -22.91
C PHE A 145 8.37 8.72 -24.28
N LEU A 146 8.16 7.86 -25.27
CA LEU A 146 7.69 8.25 -26.59
C LEU A 146 6.32 7.66 -26.84
N VAL A 147 5.35 8.52 -27.11
CA VAL A 147 3.99 8.10 -27.46
C VAL A 147 4.04 7.38 -28.80
N LYS A 148 3.54 6.14 -28.80
CA LYS A 148 3.37 5.34 -30.01
C LYS A 148 1.93 4.85 -30.10
N THR A 149 1.53 4.57 -31.34
CA THR A 149 0.21 4.02 -31.69
C THR A 149 0.01 2.58 -31.23
N GLU A 150 1.08 1.90 -30.82
CA GLU A 150 1.07 0.50 -30.37
C GLU A 150 1.65 0.38 -28.96
N ILE A 151 1.24 -0.65 -28.23
CA ILE A 151 1.82 -1.04 -26.95
C ILE A 151 3.28 -1.44 -27.20
N GLN A 152 4.20 -0.84 -26.45
CA GLN A 152 5.62 -1.20 -26.55
C GLN A 152 6.00 -2.13 -25.42
N VAL A 153 6.65 -3.24 -25.76
CA VAL A 153 7.29 -4.11 -24.78
C VAL A 153 8.80 -3.98 -24.97
N LYS A 154 9.51 -3.66 -23.89
CA LYS A 154 10.96 -3.58 -23.81
C LYS A 154 11.48 -4.77 -22.99
N PRO A 155 11.70 -5.93 -23.62
CA PRO A 155 12.30 -7.08 -22.95
C PRO A 155 13.79 -6.85 -22.69
N ASN A 156 14.35 -7.62 -21.77
CA ASN A 156 15.77 -7.58 -21.38
C ASN A 156 16.23 -6.16 -20.97
N PHE A 157 15.34 -5.40 -20.33
CA PHE A 157 15.66 -4.11 -19.75
C PHE A 157 16.14 -4.35 -18.32
N ASP A 158 17.40 -4.73 -18.16
CA ASP A 158 17.97 -5.04 -16.84
C ASP A 158 18.23 -3.76 -16.06
N LEU A 159 17.85 -3.74 -14.78
CA LEU A 159 18.02 -2.59 -13.89
C LEU A 159 19.13 -2.85 -12.87
N THR A 160 20.05 -1.89 -12.78
CA THR A 160 21.17 -1.88 -11.85
C THR A 160 21.00 -0.70 -10.89
N PHE A 161 20.75 -1.01 -9.63
CA PHE A 161 20.63 -0.03 -8.56
C PHE A 161 21.92 -0.01 -7.71
N PRO A 162 22.33 1.16 -7.21
CA PRO A 162 23.40 1.23 -6.21
C PRO A 162 22.96 0.50 -4.93
N ALA A 163 23.92 0.21 -4.04
CA ALA A 163 23.62 -0.35 -2.74
C ALA A 163 22.69 0.59 -1.96
N LEU A 164 21.71 0.03 -1.26
CA LEU A 164 20.84 0.82 -0.37
C LEU A 164 21.69 1.49 0.71
N PRO A 165 21.34 2.73 1.12
CA PRO A 165 22.03 3.38 2.23
C PRO A 165 21.89 2.48 3.46
N THR A 166 23.02 2.13 4.07
CA THR A 166 23.01 1.39 5.33
C THR A 166 22.31 2.27 6.37
N PRO A 167 21.29 1.79 7.08
CA PRO A 167 20.65 2.59 8.12
C PRO A 167 21.71 3.02 9.11
N THR A 168 21.91 4.33 9.27
CA THR A 168 22.81 4.87 10.29
C THR A 168 22.34 4.32 11.63
N PRO A 169 23.18 3.63 12.41
CA PRO A 169 22.76 3.06 13.69
C PRO A 169 22.19 4.21 14.53
N VAL A 170 20.91 4.10 14.88
CA VAL A 170 20.28 5.03 15.81
C VAL A 170 21.14 5.00 17.06
N PRO A 171 21.66 6.14 17.57
CA PRO A 171 22.45 6.14 18.78
C PRO A 171 21.62 5.47 19.86
N SER A 172 22.05 4.28 20.26
CA SER A 172 21.52 3.62 21.44
C SER A 172 21.70 4.63 22.55
N SER A 173 20.60 5.04 23.19
CA SER A 173 20.63 5.91 24.35
C SER A 173 21.41 5.15 25.41
N THR A 174 22.73 5.36 25.43
CA THR A 174 23.57 4.90 26.53
C THR A 174 22.97 5.58 27.75
N PRO A 175 22.55 4.85 28.78
CA PRO A 175 22.00 5.47 29.97
C PRO A 175 23.05 6.45 30.49
N THR A 176 22.76 7.74 30.35
CA THR A 176 23.59 8.81 30.91
C THR A 176 23.55 8.60 32.41
N MET A 177 24.61 8.00 32.96
CA MET A 177 24.81 8.03 34.40
C MET A 177 24.86 9.50 34.80
N THR A 178 23.93 9.90 35.66
CA THR A 178 23.81 11.25 36.18
C THR A 178 25.17 11.65 36.75
N PRO A 179 25.85 12.69 36.22
CA PRO A 179 27.16 13.06 36.71
C PRO A 179 27.03 13.54 38.16
N MET A 180 27.81 12.90 39.03
CA MET A 180 28.08 13.43 40.37
C MET A 180 28.77 14.79 40.21
N PRO A 181 28.31 15.85 40.90
CA PRO A 181 28.83 17.21 40.72
C PRO A 181 30.32 17.24 41.05
N THR A 182 31.16 17.40 40.03
CA THR A 182 32.61 17.56 40.17
C THR A 182 32.93 19.05 40.06
N ALA A 183 33.74 19.52 41.01
CA ALA A 183 34.08 20.93 41.19
C ALA A 183 34.81 21.53 39.97
N THR A 184 34.34 22.71 39.60
CA THR A 184 34.87 23.64 38.61
C THR A 184 36.37 23.87 38.75
N THR A 185 37.14 23.65 37.67
CA THR A 185 38.47 24.25 37.50
C THR A 185 38.62 24.93 36.13
N ILE A 186 38.88 26.24 36.21
CA ILE A 186 39.70 27.17 35.42
C ILE A 186 39.79 26.99 33.88
N PRO A 187 39.52 28.05 33.09
CA PRO A 187 39.63 28.03 31.63
C PRO A 187 41.09 28.02 31.16
N THR A 188 41.41 27.12 30.24
CA THR A 188 42.69 27.10 29.49
C THR A 188 42.42 27.38 28.01
N ALA A 189 43.37 28.09 27.39
CA ALA A 189 43.21 28.86 26.17
C ALA A 189 42.84 28.09 24.88
N THR A 190 42.05 28.81 24.09
CA THR A 190 41.56 28.56 22.73
C THR A 190 42.66 28.17 21.73
N THR A 191 42.48 27.03 21.06
CA THR A 191 43.20 26.70 19.81
C THR A 191 42.29 26.94 18.59
N ILE A 192 42.91 27.49 17.54
CA ILE A 192 42.31 27.88 16.26
C ILE A 192 41.74 26.66 15.52
N PRO A 193 40.50 26.70 14.99
CA PRO A 193 39.95 25.60 14.21
C PRO A 193 40.55 25.57 12.79
N THR A 194 41.10 24.41 12.43
CA THR A 194 41.44 24.03 11.05
C THR A 194 40.16 23.85 10.25
N ALA A 195 40.13 24.34 9.00
CA ALA A 195 38.99 24.25 8.10
C ALA A 195 38.58 22.79 7.85
N THR A 196 37.39 22.44 8.34
CA THR A 196 36.71 21.16 8.09
C THR A 196 36.18 21.15 6.65
N PRO A 197 36.38 20.05 5.88
CA PRO A 197 35.84 19.94 4.53
C PRO A 197 34.30 20.04 4.55
N GLU A 198 33.77 20.72 3.54
CA GLU A 198 32.34 20.94 3.31
C GLU A 198 31.61 19.59 3.26
N SER A 199 30.84 19.30 4.30
CA SER A 199 30.03 18.09 4.41
C SER A 199 28.99 18.07 3.30
N THR A 200 29.04 17.05 2.45
CA THR A 200 27.92 16.66 1.58
C THR A 200 26.64 16.64 2.42
N PRO A 201 25.52 17.25 1.97
CA PRO A 201 24.31 17.34 2.76
C PRO A 201 23.87 15.93 3.15
N THR A 202 24.04 15.62 4.43
CA THR A 202 23.52 14.38 5.00
C THR A 202 22.00 14.48 4.86
N PRO A 203 21.31 13.46 4.31
CA PRO A 203 19.87 13.50 4.19
C PRO A 203 19.28 13.82 5.56
N GLU A 204 18.62 14.97 5.66
CA GLU A 204 17.98 15.45 6.88
C GLU A 204 16.99 14.37 7.35
N ASN A 205 17.40 13.66 8.39
CA ASN A 205 16.68 12.57 8.98
C ASN A 205 15.40 13.14 9.62
N LEU A 206 14.27 12.51 9.36
CA LEU A 206 13.00 12.95 9.96
C LEU A 206 13.04 12.77 11.48
N PHE A 207 12.38 13.69 12.18
CA PHE A 207 12.21 13.57 13.62
C PHE A 207 11.17 12.48 13.92
N PRO A 208 11.45 11.58 14.88
CA PRO A 208 10.49 10.54 15.26
C PRO A 208 9.24 11.18 15.88
N LEU A 209 8.06 10.67 15.50
CA LEU A 209 6.80 10.97 16.17
C LEU A 209 6.61 9.97 17.31
N ARG A 210 6.45 10.47 18.53
CA ARG A 210 6.14 9.69 19.73
C ARG A 210 4.65 9.82 20.03
N VAL A 211 3.96 8.71 20.07
CA VAL A 211 2.53 8.64 20.31
C VAL A 211 2.27 7.96 21.64
N SER A 212 1.48 8.59 22.49
CA SER A 212 0.98 8.01 23.74
C SER A 212 -0.53 8.23 23.82
N GLY A 213 -1.22 7.53 24.70
CA GLY A 213 -2.66 7.76 24.85
C GLY A 213 -3.44 6.60 25.43
N THR A 214 -4.73 6.59 25.10
CA THR A 214 -5.68 5.60 25.60
C THR A 214 -6.31 4.78 24.47
N VAL A 215 -6.64 3.52 24.78
CA VAL A 215 -7.34 2.60 23.88
C VAL A 215 -8.65 2.17 24.55
N LYS A 216 -9.77 2.50 23.93
CA LYS A 216 -11.10 2.05 24.32
C LYS A 216 -11.47 0.79 23.53
N TYR A 217 -11.60 -0.34 24.19
CA TYR A 217 -11.98 -1.61 23.59
C TYR A 217 -13.49 -1.85 23.70
N LEU A 218 -14.15 -2.14 22.58
CA LEU A 218 -15.57 -2.45 22.51
C LEU A 218 -15.73 -3.91 22.09
N GLY A 219 -15.62 -4.82 23.06
CA GLY A 219 -15.83 -6.27 22.87
C GLY A 219 -15.40 -7.09 24.10
N GLY A 220 -15.96 -8.31 24.23
CA GLY A 220 -15.53 -9.33 25.21
C GLY A 220 -15.93 -9.09 26.68
N GLU A 221 -15.86 -10.17 27.48
CA GLU A 221 -16.14 -10.17 28.94
C GLU A 221 -14.85 -10.29 29.79
N ASP A 222 -13.68 -10.49 29.15
CA ASP A 222 -12.35 -10.63 29.78
C ASP A 222 -11.45 -9.39 29.55
N ASP A 223 -10.39 -9.22 30.36
CA ASP A 223 -9.41 -8.11 30.23
C ASP A 223 -8.72 -8.13 28.84
N PRO A 224 -9.11 -7.23 27.92
CA PRO A 224 -8.70 -7.33 26.52
C PRO A 224 -7.27 -6.84 26.31
N PHE A 225 -6.56 -6.39 27.36
CA PHE A 225 -5.24 -5.78 27.23
C PHE A 225 -4.08 -6.72 27.61
N VAL A 226 -4.36 -7.87 28.24
CA VAL A 226 -3.30 -8.80 28.68
C VAL A 226 -2.56 -9.39 27.47
N GLY A 227 -1.27 -9.10 27.37
CA GLY A 227 -0.40 -9.60 26.30
C GLY A 227 -0.69 -9.01 24.92
N LYS A 228 -1.53 -7.96 24.84
CA LYS A 228 -1.83 -7.27 23.59
C LYS A 228 -0.87 -6.11 23.35
N HIS A 229 -0.57 -5.90 22.08
CA HIS A 229 0.34 -4.86 21.61
C HIS A 229 -0.34 -3.94 20.61
N LEU A 230 0.07 -2.67 20.63
CA LEU A 230 -0.31 -1.64 19.68
C LEU A 230 0.86 -1.37 18.73
N MET A 231 0.58 -1.21 17.45
CA MET A 231 1.53 -0.75 16.44
C MET A 231 0.93 0.34 15.54
N GLY A 232 1.78 1.20 14.99
CA GLY A 232 1.42 2.23 14.02
C GLY A 232 1.92 1.87 12.62
N ARG A 233 1.12 2.15 11.60
CA ARG A 233 1.42 1.92 10.19
C ARG A 233 1.22 3.19 9.38
N VAL A 234 2.20 3.53 8.55
CA VAL A 234 2.15 4.69 7.64
C VAL A 234 2.56 4.23 6.25
N GLY A 235 1.59 4.04 5.34
CA GLY A 235 1.85 3.38 4.06
C GLY A 235 2.44 1.98 4.27
N SER A 236 3.64 1.72 3.73
CA SER A 236 4.39 0.48 3.93
C SER A 236 5.28 0.44 5.17
N TYR A 237 5.45 1.55 5.89
CA TYR A 237 6.21 1.56 7.14
C TYR A 237 5.37 1.01 8.30
N MET A 238 5.96 0.14 9.11
CA MET A 238 5.41 -0.35 10.38
C MET A 238 6.34 0.02 11.54
N SER A 239 5.77 0.54 12.62
CA SER A 239 6.52 0.84 13.85
C SER A 239 6.84 -0.42 14.65
N GLY A 240 7.72 -0.28 15.64
CA GLY A 240 7.77 -1.24 16.74
C GLY A 240 6.42 -1.28 17.49
N SER A 241 6.16 -2.39 18.17
CA SER A 241 4.94 -2.56 18.96
C SER A 241 5.16 -2.15 20.43
N VAL A 242 4.13 -1.62 21.07
CA VAL A 242 4.15 -1.25 22.49
C VAL A 242 3.05 -2.00 23.25
N PRO A 243 3.30 -2.44 24.48
CA PRO A 243 2.27 -3.06 25.30
C PRO A 243 1.21 -2.03 25.71
N VAL A 244 -0.03 -2.47 25.85
CA VAL A 244 -1.12 -1.64 26.38
C VAL A 244 -1.49 -2.15 27.77
N ALA A 245 -1.46 -1.26 28.77
CA ALA A 245 -1.79 -1.59 30.15
C ALA A 245 -3.26 -1.27 30.43
N GLY A 246 -4.03 -2.26 30.87
CA GLY A 246 -5.41 -2.05 31.32
C GLY A 246 -5.44 -1.20 32.60
N ILE A 247 -6.25 -0.13 32.61
CA ILE A 247 -6.37 0.78 33.76
C ILE A 247 -7.68 0.62 34.53
N SER A 248 -8.67 -0.07 33.96
CA SER A 248 -9.94 -0.35 34.64
C SER A 248 -10.12 -1.85 34.86
N LYS A 249 -10.27 -2.25 36.14
CA LYS A 249 -10.51 -3.65 36.55
C LYS A 249 -11.79 -4.26 35.96
N SER A 250 -12.66 -3.43 35.38
CA SER A 250 -13.91 -3.83 34.73
C SER A 250 -14.09 -3.20 33.35
N GLY A 251 -13.02 -2.67 32.73
CA GLY A 251 -13.19 -1.84 31.55
C GLY A 251 -12.04 -1.99 30.56
N ASN A 252 -12.36 -2.42 29.35
CA ASN A 252 -12.45 -1.65 28.10
C ASN A 252 -11.59 -0.38 27.92
N LEU A 253 -10.71 0.01 28.84
CA LEU A 253 -9.84 1.17 28.72
C LEU A 253 -8.41 0.77 29.11
N GLY A 254 -7.51 0.90 28.14
CA GLY A 254 -6.07 0.70 28.30
C GLY A 254 -5.30 1.98 28.05
N VAL A 255 -4.08 2.05 28.57
CA VAL A 255 -3.11 3.13 28.36
C VAL A 255 -1.88 2.55 27.69
N PHE A 256 -1.30 3.31 26.75
CA PHE A 256 -0.02 2.99 26.14
C PHE A 256 0.86 4.24 26.10
N GLU A 257 2.16 4.03 26.21
CA GLU A 257 3.15 5.10 26.20
C GLU A 257 4.29 4.79 25.23
N GLY A 258 4.76 5.83 24.54
CA GLY A 258 6.02 5.77 23.80
C GLY A 258 6.00 4.94 22.53
N LEU A 259 4.88 4.86 21.81
CA LEU A 259 4.86 4.31 20.46
C LEU A 259 5.68 5.22 19.53
N VAL A 260 6.84 4.75 19.07
CA VAL A 260 7.73 5.54 18.21
C VAL A 260 7.48 5.23 16.73
N ILE A 261 7.05 6.24 15.99
CA ILE A 261 6.84 6.20 14.55
C ILE A 261 7.95 7.03 13.89
N ASN A 262 8.96 6.34 13.36
CA ASN A 262 10.13 6.95 12.73
C ASN A 262 10.35 6.40 11.31
N PRO A 263 9.50 6.77 10.36
CA PRO A 263 9.74 6.44 8.97
C PRO A 263 10.94 7.27 8.47
N VAL A 264 12.04 6.59 8.19
CA VAL A 264 13.27 7.21 7.67
C VAL A 264 13.04 7.95 6.33
N ASN A 265 11.98 7.59 5.60
CA ASN A 265 11.70 8.12 4.27
C ASN A 265 10.63 9.23 4.29
N ARG A 266 10.95 10.38 3.68
CA ARG A 266 10.04 11.53 3.51
C ARG A 266 8.76 11.23 2.72
N LYS A 267 8.69 10.11 1.99
CA LYS A 267 7.47 9.68 1.27
C LYS A 267 6.25 9.47 2.17
N PHE A 268 6.49 9.28 3.47
CA PHE A 268 5.45 9.07 4.46
C PHE A 268 4.94 10.38 5.08
N LEU A 269 5.56 11.52 4.78
CA LEU A 269 5.07 12.84 5.23
C LEU A 269 3.68 13.14 4.66
N GLY A 270 2.82 13.69 5.53
CA GLY A 270 1.43 13.99 5.20
C GLY A 270 0.55 12.76 4.96
N LYS A 271 1.06 11.55 5.21
CA LYS A 271 0.24 10.32 5.19
C LYS A 271 -0.41 10.10 6.54
N GLU A 272 -1.61 9.54 6.51
CA GLU A 272 -2.36 9.15 7.69
C GLU A 272 -1.69 7.95 8.38
N ILE A 273 -1.70 7.97 9.70
CA ILE A 273 -1.20 6.90 10.56
C ILE A 273 -2.38 6.00 10.94
N HIS A 274 -2.30 4.74 10.55
CA HIS A 274 -3.24 3.70 10.96
C HIS A 274 -2.70 2.96 12.18
N PHE A 275 -3.56 2.68 13.15
CA PHE A 275 -3.19 1.93 14.34
C PHE A 275 -3.78 0.53 14.28
N ASP A 276 -2.99 -0.45 14.69
CA ASP A 276 -3.38 -1.85 14.77
C ASP A 276 -3.13 -2.33 16.21
N PHE A 277 -4.18 -2.86 16.82
CA PHE A 277 -4.18 -3.43 18.15
C PHE A 277 -4.30 -4.96 18.03
N SER A 278 -3.15 -5.64 18.02
CA SER A 278 -3.05 -7.10 17.96
C SER A 278 -3.82 -7.77 16.82
N GLY A 279 -3.75 -7.18 15.63
CA GLY A 279 -4.42 -7.61 14.41
C GLY A 279 -5.80 -6.98 14.17
N ILE A 280 -6.28 -6.16 15.11
CA ILE A 280 -7.58 -5.48 15.00
C ILE A 280 -7.33 -3.99 14.75
N ALA A 281 -8.01 -3.43 13.75
CA ALA A 281 -7.87 -2.01 13.44
C ALA A 281 -8.35 -1.14 14.62
N ALA A 282 -7.48 -0.23 15.07
CA ALA A 282 -7.79 0.77 16.09
C ALA A 282 -8.03 2.12 15.40
N THR A 283 -9.21 2.69 15.60
CA THR A 283 -9.63 3.94 14.94
C THR A 283 -9.39 5.12 15.87
N SER A 284 -8.66 6.13 15.43
CA SER A 284 -8.53 7.38 16.18
C SER A 284 -9.73 8.30 15.95
N LYS A 285 -10.08 9.11 16.94
CA LYS A 285 -11.17 10.10 16.82
C LYS A 285 -10.93 11.12 15.70
N ASN A 286 -9.68 11.53 15.54
CA ASN A 286 -9.22 12.41 14.49
C ASN A 286 -8.10 11.71 13.70
N PRO A 287 -8.05 11.85 12.37
CA PRO A 287 -6.95 11.31 11.58
C PRO A 287 -5.65 12.00 11.99
N ILE A 288 -4.60 11.20 12.20
CA ILE A 288 -3.28 11.69 12.59
C ILE A 288 -2.39 11.55 11.37
N TYR A 289 -1.69 12.63 11.02
CA TYR A 289 -0.78 12.66 9.89
C TYR A 289 0.65 12.74 10.37
N LEU A 290 1.56 12.08 9.65
CA LEU A 290 2.98 12.24 9.92
C LEU A 290 3.47 13.62 9.46
N LEU A 291 4.01 14.40 10.39
CA LEU A 291 4.56 15.73 10.15
C LEU A 291 6.10 15.69 10.11
N GLU A 292 6.71 16.69 9.46
CA GLU A 292 8.17 16.77 9.27
C GLU A 292 8.91 17.00 10.59
N ASP A 293 8.31 17.78 11.48
CA ASP A 293 8.92 18.20 12.75
C ASP A 293 8.86 17.11 13.84
N GLY A 294 8.24 15.96 13.56
CA GLY A 294 7.99 14.91 14.54
C GLY A 294 7.18 15.42 15.74
N GLY A 295 7.49 14.94 16.94
CA GLY A 295 6.95 15.46 18.20
C GLY A 295 6.28 14.42 19.08
N ASP A 296 5.75 14.85 20.22
CA ASP A 296 4.96 14.03 21.12
C ASP A 296 3.46 14.34 20.92
N VAL A 297 2.64 13.31 20.70
CA VAL A 297 1.20 13.44 20.50
C VAL A 297 0.45 12.48 21.41
N GLU A 298 -0.58 12.99 22.07
CA GLU A 298 -1.51 12.20 22.88
C GLU A 298 -2.80 11.92 22.11
N ILE A 299 -3.24 10.66 22.08
CA ILE A 299 -4.37 10.23 21.24
C ILE A 299 -5.38 9.33 21.97
N GLU A 300 -6.60 9.29 21.46
CA GLU A 300 -7.65 8.36 21.89
C GLU A 300 -7.97 7.42 20.74
N LEU A 301 -7.87 6.11 20.99
CA LEU A 301 -8.16 5.04 20.05
C LEU A 301 -9.41 4.27 20.46
N GLU A 302 -10.22 3.85 19.50
CA GLU A 302 -11.36 2.96 19.67
C GLU A 302 -11.16 1.68 18.86
N VAL A 303 -11.28 0.52 19.51
CA VAL A 303 -11.19 -0.81 18.89
C VAL A 303 -12.55 -1.47 18.98
N LYS A 304 -13.11 -1.87 17.83
CA LYS A 304 -14.35 -2.63 17.76
C LYS A 304 -14.01 -4.07 17.41
N ASP A 305 -14.34 -4.99 18.30
CA ASP A 305 -14.17 -6.41 18.07
C ASP A 305 -15.54 -7.01 17.72
N ASP A 306 -15.76 -7.22 16.41
CA ASP A 306 -16.99 -7.81 15.88
C ASP A 306 -16.97 -9.35 15.96
N THR A 307 -15.97 -9.95 16.61
CA THR A 307 -15.92 -11.40 16.78
C THR A 307 -17.14 -11.83 17.61
N PRO A 308 -18.05 -12.65 17.05
CA PRO A 308 -19.27 -13.03 17.77
C PRO A 308 -18.87 -13.76 19.04
N THR A 309 -19.28 -13.22 20.19
CA THR A 309 -19.15 -13.91 21.47
C THR A 309 -19.81 -15.27 21.31
N GLU A 310 -19.00 -16.32 21.27
CA GLU A 310 -19.50 -17.69 21.21
C GLU A 310 -20.32 -17.89 22.49
N VAL A 311 -21.65 -17.91 22.34
CA VAL A 311 -22.55 -18.11 23.46
C VAL A 311 -22.14 -19.45 24.06
N PRO A 312 -21.71 -19.51 25.34
CA PRO A 312 -21.33 -20.77 25.95
C PRO A 312 -22.51 -21.72 25.73
N PRO A 313 -22.28 -22.95 25.22
CA PRO A 313 -23.36 -23.85 24.89
C PRO A 313 -24.25 -23.98 26.12
N THR A 314 -25.49 -23.50 26.03
CA THR A 314 -26.48 -23.70 27.07
C THR A 314 -26.50 -25.19 27.35
N GLU A 315 -26.02 -25.61 28.52
CA GLU A 315 -26.11 -26.99 28.95
C GLU A 315 -27.60 -27.36 28.91
N VAL A 316 -27.99 -28.10 27.88
CA VAL A 316 -29.31 -28.67 27.81
C VAL A 316 -29.36 -29.66 28.97
N PRO A 317 -30.24 -29.47 29.98
CA PRO A 317 -30.31 -30.39 31.09
C PRO A 317 -30.56 -31.79 30.53
N PRO A 318 -29.81 -32.82 30.98
CA PRO A 318 -29.94 -34.15 30.44
C PRO A 318 -31.39 -34.61 30.63
N THR A 319 -32.11 -34.75 29.52
CA THR A 319 -33.41 -35.43 29.54
C THR A 319 -33.12 -36.88 29.89
N ALA A 320 -33.39 -37.24 31.14
CA ALA A 320 -33.24 -38.58 31.66
C ALA A 320 -34.16 -39.54 30.89
N THR A 321 -33.63 -40.16 29.85
CA THR A 321 -34.28 -41.29 29.18
C THR A 321 -33.88 -42.54 29.96
N MET A 322 -34.79 -43.04 30.80
CA MET A 322 -34.63 -44.34 31.44
C MET A 322 -34.61 -45.44 30.38
N ILE A 323 -33.43 -45.96 30.07
CA ILE A 323 -33.25 -47.21 29.30
C ILE A 323 -32.96 -48.33 30.33
N PRO A 324 -33.70 -49.45 30.31
CA PRO A 324 -33.44 -50.55 31.24
C PRO A 324 -32.14 -51.28 30.88
N ALA A 325 -31.31 -51.50 31.89
CA ALA A 325 -30.03 -52.17 31.78
C ALA A 325 -30.18 -53.64 31.35
N THR A 326 -29.61 -53.99 30.20
CA THR A 326 -29.30 -55.39 29.85
C THR A 326 -27.82 -55.64 30.11
N ALA A 327 -27.54 -56.45 31.12
CA ALA A 327 -26.18 -56.84 31.50
C ALA A 327 -25.56 -57.72 30.41
N THR A 328 -24.46 -57.26 29.81
CA THR A 328 -23.57 -58.10 29.00
C THR A 328 -22.20 -58.12 29.66
N ASN A 329 -21.82 -59.28 30.19
CA ASN A 329 -20.49 -59.55 30.72
C ASN A 329 -19.46 -59.59 29.59
N ILE A 330 -18.40 -58.79 29.69
CA ILE A 330 -17.21 -58.90 28.84
C ILE A 330 -15.99 -59.02 29.78
N PRO A 331 -15.10 -60.01 29.59
CA PRO A 331 -13.96 -60.22 30.48
C PRO A 331 -12.82 -59.22 30.20
N SER A 332 -12.15 -58.83 31.28
CA SER A 332 -11.01 -57.92 31.34
C SER A 332 -9.74 -58.57 30.76
N THR A 333 -9.12 -57.91 29.77
CA THR A 333 -7.76 -58.23 29.33
C THR A 333 -6.82 -57.15 29.90
N ALA A 334 -5.94 -57.57 30.81
CA ALA A 334 -4.91 -56.73 31.40
C ALA A 334 -3.70 -56.66 30.43
N THR A 335 -3.35 -55.45 29.99
CA THR A 335 -2.10 -55.19 29.28
C THR A 335 -1.19 -54.34 30.18
N SER A 336 -0.14 -54.97 30.70
CA SER A 336 0.92 -54.33 31.48
C SER A 336 1.89 -53.58 30.56
N VAL A 337 2.11 -52.30 30.81
CA VAL A 337 3.14 -51.47 30.17
C VAL A 337 4.40 -51.46 31.05
N PRO A 338 5.62 -51.69 30.52
CA PRO A 338 6.86 -51.60 31.30
C PRO A 338 7.41 -50.15 31.35
N PRO A 339 8.23 -49.81 32.38
CA PRO A 339 8.75 -48.46 32.57
C PRO A 339 9.94 -48.14 31.64
N VAL A 340 9.92 -46.94 31.06
CA VAL A 340 10.99 -46.36 30.25
C VAL A 340 12.07 -45.77 31.16
N ALA A 341 13.32 -46.19 30.94
CA ALA A 341 14.49 -45.74 31.67
C ALA A 341 15.03 -44.40 31.15
N THR A 342 15.24 -43.47 32.06
CA THR A 342 15.95 -42.21 31.86
C THR A 342 17.44 -42.47 31.66
N MET A 343 18.01 -42.04 30.52
CA MET A 343 19.47 -41.91 30.37
C MET A 343 19.86 -40.46 30.11
N VAL A 344 20.78 -39.99 30.96
CA VAL A 344 21.51 -38.72 30.89
C VAL A 344 22.67 -38.86 29.91
N PRO A 345 22.96 -37.88 29.04
CA PRO A 345 24.25 -37.84 28.36
C PRO A 345 25.25 -36.93 29.09
N THR A 346 26.39 -37.55 29.36
CA THR A 346 27.61 -36.99 29.96
C THR A 346 28.35 -36.08 28.98
N VAL A 347 28.83 -34.97 29.52
CA VAL A 347 29.73 -33.97 28.91
C VAL A 347 31.11 -34.57 28.61
N ALA A 348 31.64 -34.32 27.41
CA ALA A 348 33.08 -34.36 27.15
C ALA A 348 33.52 -33.12 26.35
N SER A 349 34.49 -32.41 26.92
CA SER A 349 35.15 -31.20 26.41
C SER A 349 36.45 -31.57 25.67
N PRO A 350 37.19 -30.62 25.05
CA PRO A 350 37.78 -30.79 23.72
C PRO A 350 39.31 -30.93 23.76
N MET A 351 39.89 -31.36 22.63
CA MET A 351 41.25 -30.96 22.26
C MET A 351 41.40 -30.76 20.75
N PRO A 352 42.38 -29.94 20.33
CA PRO A 352 42.48 -29.32 19.01
C PRO A 352 43.55 -30.01 18.14
N VAL A 353 43.72 -29.54 16.89
CA VAL A 353 44.99 -29.31 16.13
C VAL A 353 44.78 -29.43 14.60
N PRO A 354 45.55 -28.69 13.77
CA PRO A 354 45.10 -28.04 12.53
C PRO A 354 45.76 -28.58 11.23
N PRO A 355 46.02 -27.76 10.19
CA PRO A 355 45.32 -27.77 8.91
C PRO A 355 46.13 -28.46 7.79
N THR A 356 45.48 -28.84 6.69
CA THR A 356 46.20 -29.17 5.43
C THR A 356 45.36 -28.77 4.22
N ALA A 357 46.05 -28.13 3.28
CA ALA A 357 45.54 -27.35 2.17
C ALA A 357 45.30 -28.16 0.88
N VAL A 358 44.87 -27.41 -0.15
CA VAL A 358 45.15 -27.51 -1.61
C VAL A 358 43.89 -27.77 -2.48
N PRO A 359 43.76 -27.09 -3.64
CA PRO A 359 42.48 -26.77 -4.27
C PRO A 359 42.10 -27.77 -5.39
N THR A 360 40.81 -27.92 -5.63
CA THR A 360 40.29 -28.72 -6.75
C THR A 360 39.41 -27.87 -7.67
N ALA A 361 39.98 -27.64 -8.85
CA ALA A 361 39.41 -27.45 -10.18
C ALA A 361 37.95 -26.95 -10.35
N ALA A 362 37.85 -25.88 -11.14
CA ALA A 362 36.61 -25.37 -11.74
C ALA A 362 35.92 -26.42 -12.64
N PRO A 363 34.58 -26.51 -12.62
CA PRO A 363 33.85 -27.30 -13.60
C PRO A 363 33.78 -26.57 -14.97
N PRO A 364 33.78 -27.33 -16.10
CA PRO A 364 33.72 -26.74 -17.43
C PRO A 364 32.36 -26.11 -17.74
N ILE A 365 32.44 -25.06 -18.55
CA ILE A 365 31.36 -24.28 -19.16
C ILE A 365 30.42 -25.22 -19.96
N PRO A 366 29.10 -25.22 -19.71
CA PRO A 366 28.17 -25.89 -20.62
C PRO A 366 27.95 -25.02 -21.88
N THR A 367 28.37 -25.57 -23.02
CA THR A 367 28.00 -25.12 -24.37
C THR A 367 26.49 -25.19 -24.53
N VAL A 368 25.83 -24.03 -24.64
CA VAL A 368 24.40 -23.97 -24.98
C VAL A 368 24.25 -24.14 -26.50
N ASN A 369 23.75 -25.30 -26.89
CA ASN A 369 23.28 -25.56 -28.25
C ASN A 369 22.08 -24.65 -28.57
N VAL A 370 22.21 -23.89 -29.65
CA VAL A 370 21.12 -23.16 -30.29
C VAL A 370 20.17 -24.19 -30.91
N VAL A 371 19.08 -24.50 -30.19
CA VAL A 371 17.95 -25.23 -30.76
C VAL A 371 17.01 -24.20 -31.37
N SER A 372 17.02 -24.15 -32.70
CA SER A 372 16.02 -23.48 -33.53
C SER A 372 14.66 -24.11 -33.27
N SER A 373 13.77 -23.41 -32.59
CA SER A 373 12.39 -23.87 -32.37
C SER A 373 11.54 -23.62 -33.61
N GLU A 374 11.02 -24.74 -34.09
CA GLU A 374 10.10 -24.96 -35.19
C GLU A 374 8.80 -24.16 -35.07
N ALA A 375 8.27 -23.76 -36.23
CA ALA A 375 7.03 -23.01 -36.37
C ALA A 375 5.81 -23.85 -35.93
N ILE A 376 5.00 -23.29 -35.04
CA ILE A 376 3.67 -23.80 -34.69
C ILE A 376 2.64 -23.07 -35.56
N PRO A 377 1.66 -23.76 -36.19
CA PRO A 377 0.68 -23.15 -37.07
C PRO A 377 -0.28 -22.22 -36.31
N GLN A 378 -0.55 -21.07 -36.91
CA GLN A 378 -1.51 -20.08 -36.40
C GLN A 378 -2.93 -20.65 -36.46
N VAL A 379 -3.61 -20.60 -35.31
CA VAL A 379 -5.06 -20.71 -35.22
C VAL A 379 -5.60 -19.28 -35.42
N GLU A 380 -6.42 -19.12 -36.46
CA GLU A 380 -7.16 -17.88 -36.73
C GLU A 380 -8.26 -17.73 -35.67
N ASP A 381 -8.03 -16.86 -34.67
CA ASP A 381 -9.10 -16.42 -33.77
C ASP A 381 -9.71 -15.10 -34.27
N GLU A 382 -11.03 -15.12 -34.34
CA GLU A 382 -11.92 -14.12 -34.92
C GLU A 382 -11.74 -12.70 -34.33
N GLY A 383 -11.74 -11.72 -35.22
CA GLY A 383 -11.60 -10.31 -34.89
C GLY A 383 -12.74 -9.74 -34.04
N GLY A 384 -12.45 -9.41 -32.79
CA GLY A 384 -13.30 -8.58 -31.93
C GLY A 384 -13.19 -7.11 -32.29
N GLY A 385 -14.25 -6.53 -32.86
CA GLY A 385 -14.32 -5.11 -33.22
C GLY A 385 -14.42 -4.17 -32.02
N CYS A 386 -13.54 -3.16 -31.98
CA CYS A 386 -13.48 -2.09 -30.96
C CYS A 386 -14.57 -1.02 -31.12
N ASN A 387 -15.85 -1.40 -31.10
CA ASN A 387 -16.98 -0.46 -31.09
C ASN A 387 -17.96 -0.76 -29.95
N ASN A 388 -17.48 -0.82 -28.71
CA ASN A 388 -18.37 -0.80 -27.56
C ASN A 388 -18.45 0.64 -27.02
N PRO A 389 -19.51 1.42 -27.31
CA PRO A 389 -19.66 2.75 -26.75
C PRO A 389 -19.80 2.65 -25.23
N SER A 390 -18.78 3.12 -24.52
CA SER A 390 -18.86 3.28 -23.07
C SER A 390 -20.08 4.16 -22.71
N PRO A 391 -20.89 3.78 -21.72
CA PRO A 391 -22.09 4.52 -21.36
C PRO A 391 -21.70 5.92 -20.84
N VAL A 392 -21.93 6.94 -21.65
CA VAL A 392 -21.87 8.33 -21.20
C VAL A 392 -23.04 8.59 -20.26
N SER A 393 -22.78 9.29 -19.14
CA SER A 393 -23.82 9.69 -18.19
C SER A 393 -24.97 10.37 -18.94
N LYS A 394 -26.22 10.02 -18.59
CA LYS A 394 -27.45 10.59 -19.20
C LYS A 394 -27.46 12.12 -19.15
N LEU A 395 -26.80 12.71 -18.14
CA LEU A 395 -26.65 14.16 -17.99
C LEU A 395 -25.73 14.76 -19.07
N THR A 396 -24.59 14.12 -19.34
CA THR A 396 -23.64 14.55 -20.39
C THR A 396 -24.23 14.36 -21.77
N GLY A 397 -24.98 13.28 -22.00
CA GLY A 397 -25.72 13.05 -23.23
C GLY A 397 -26.77 14.13 -23.52
N ALA A 398 -27.52 14.55 -22.49
CA ALA A 398 -28.51 15.62 -22.62
C ALA A 398 -27.86 16.99 -22.89
N ALA A 399 -26.74 17.31 -22.23
CA ALA A 399 -26.02 18.57 -22.46
C ALA A 399 -25.51 18.68 -23.91
N ASN A 400 -24.92 17.61 -24.45
CA ASN A 400 -24.45 17.58 -25.84
C ASN A 400 -25.62 17.68 -26.84
N ALA A 401 -26.75 17.03 -26.55
CA ALA A 401 -27.95 17.15 -27.38
C ALA A 401 -28.53 18.58 -27.37
N ILE A 402 -28.55 19.25 -26.22
CA ILE A 402 -29.01 20.64 -26.10
C ILE A 402 -28.10 21.59 -26.88
N MET A 403 -26.77 21.38 -26.86
CA MET A 403 -25.86 22.18 -27.69
C MET A 403 -26.09 21.98 -29.19
N LEU A 404 -26.37 20.74 -29.62
CA LEU A 404 -26.60 20.44 -31.04
C LEU A 404 -27.94 21.00 -31.55
N PHE A 405 -29.02 20.86 -30.76
CA PHE A 405 -30.38 21.19 -31.20
C PHE A 405 -30.91 22.54 -30.70
N GLY A 406 -30.28 23.13 -29.68
CA GLY A 406 -30.69 24.40 -29.09
C GLY A 406 -30.85 25.55 -30.10
N PRO A 407 -29.87 25.79 -31.00
CA PRO A 407 -29.99 26.85 -32.00
C PRO A 407 -31.17 26.65 -32.96
N LEU A 408 -31.44 25.40 -33.38
CA LEU A 408 -32.53 25.07 -34.30
C LEU A 408 -33.90 25.28 -33.64
N LEU A 409 -34.06 24.86 -32.37
CA LEU A 409 -35.27 25.08 -31.60
C LEU A 409 -35.53 26.58 -31.39
N PHE A 410 -34.48 27.37 -31.16
CA PHE A 410 -34.61 28.82 -31.02
C PHE A 410 -35.10 29.48 -32.31
N VAL A 411 -34.54 29.11 -33.47
CA VAL A 411 -34.98 29.63 -34.78
C VAL A 411 -36.42 29.19 -35.09
N GLY A 412 -36.77 27.93 -34.80
CA GLY A 412 -38.12 27.40 -34.97
C GLY A 412 -39.15 28.14 -34.10
N GLY A 413 -38.84 28.31 -32.81
CA GLY A 413 -39.66 29.05 -31.86
C GLY A 413 -39.85 30.52 -32.27
N TYR A 414 -38.78 31.19 -32.72
CA TYR A 414 -38.84 32.56 -33.19
C TYR A 414 -39.73 32.72 -34.44
N ARG A 415 -39.64 31.79 -35.41
CA ARG A 415 -40.52 31.76 -36.58
C ARG A 415 -41.99 31.53 -36.21
N GLY A 416 -42.26 30.62 -35.28
CA GLY A 416 -43.60 30.34 -34.79
C GLY A 416 -44.23 31.54 -34.08
N TRP A 417 -43.46 32.21 -33.23
CA TRP A 417 -43.92 33.42 -32.53
C TRP A 417 -44.23 34.57 -33.48
N ARG A 418 -43.40 34.77 -34.51
CA ARG A 418 -43.62 35.82 -35.52
C ARG A 418 -44.91 35.61 -36.32
N ARG A 419 -45.30 34.34 -36.59
CA ARG A 419 -46.53 34.01 -37.30
C ARG A 419 -47.80 34.32 -36.52
N ARG A 420 -47.78 34.25 -35.17
CA ARG A 420 -48.96 34.55 -34.34
C ARG A 420 -49.20 36.05 -34.11
N LYS A 421 -48.24 36.90 -34.47
CA LYS A 421 -48.32 38.37 -34.32
C LYS A 421 -48.67 39.10 -35.61
N ARG A 422 -48.74 38.39 -36.74
CA ARG A 422 -49.45 38.84 -37.93
C ARG A 422 -50.84 38.23 -37.87
#